data_AF-A0AAD6G1T0-F1
#
_entry.id   AF-A0AAD6G1T0-F1
#
_cell.length_a   1.000
_cell.length_b   1.000
_cell.length_c   1.000
_cell.angle_alpha   90.00
_cell.angle_beta   90.00
_cell.angle_gamma   90.00
#
_symmetry.space_group_name_H-M   'P 1'
#
loop_
_entity.id
_entity.type
_entity.pdbx_description
1 polymer ?
#
loop_
_entity_poly.entity_id
_entity_poly.type
_entity_poly.pdbx_seq_one_letter_code
_entity_poly.pdbx_strand_id
1 'polypeptide(L)'
;MGVLAPVPSVWMTKPAAFLEVRLELFIAANFEYQPNSPTAKCRRTRHFTSVTSHSGRFGHEFLEFDFRTIADGSSAAVRYANNSNYRNDSLIRKEMCVSSAMIEEIKRIIKQSEILKEDDSKWPQKNKDGRQELEIRLGNEHISFETAKIGSLVDVTESADPEGLRVFYYLVQDLKALVFSLISLHFKIKPI
;
A
#
# COMPACT_ATOMS: atom_id res chain seq x y z
N MET A 1 64.73 1.87 -10.11
CA MET A 1 63.46 1.67 -10.85
C MET A 1 62.56 0.81 -9.99
N GLY A 2 61.51 1.39 -9.42
CA GLY A 2 60.50 0.68 -8.64
C GLY A 2 59.23 1.52 -8.65
N VAL A 3 58.30 1.16 -9.53
CA VAL A 3 57.02 1.86 -9.71
C VAL A 3 56.04 1.29 -8.69
N LEU A 4 55.63 2.12 -7.72
CA LEU A 4 54.50 1.82 -6.84
C LEU A 4 53.21 1.93 -7.67
N ALA A 5 52.54 0.81 -7.88
CA ALA A 5 51.16 0.81 -8.38
C ALA A 5 50.22 1.33 -7.27
N PRO A 6 49.21 2.16 -7.59
CA PRO A 6 48.24 2.60 -6.60
C PRO A 6 47.30 1.44 -6.26
N VAL A 7 47.08 1.24 -4.96
CA VAL A 7 46.06 0.34 -4.39
C VAL A 7 44.68 0.86 -4.78
N PRO A 8 43.76 0.03 -5.30
CA PRO A 8 42.40 0.49 -5.59
C PRO A 8 41.65 0.75 -4.27
N SER A 9 41.35 2.03 -4.03
CA SER A 9 40.59 2.53 -2.90
C SER A 9 39.18 1.92 -2.88
N VAL A 10 38.93 1.16 -1.82
CA VAL A 10 37.68 0.97 -1.06
C VAL A 10 36.39 1.40 -1.79
N TRP A 11 35.62 0.38 -2.14
CA TRP A 11 34.18 0.38 -2.42
C TRP A 11 33.43 1.60 -1.87
N MET A 12 33.10 2.55 -2.76
CA MET A 12 31.92 3.37 -2.57
C MET A 12 30.71 2.46 -2.70
N THR A 13 30.24 1.89 -1.58
CA THR A 13 28.88 1.38 -1.52
C THR A 13 27.96 2.57 -1.80
N LYS A 14 27.37 2.58 -3.00
CA LYS A 14 26.28 3.49 -3.34
C LYS A 14 25.28 3.47 -2.17
N PRO A 15 24.74 4.63 -1.74
CA PRO A 15 23.69 4.62 -0.72
C PRO A 15 22.60 3.67 -1.21
N ALA A 16 22.31 2.63 -0.41
CA ALA A 16 21.27 1.68 -0.74
C ALA A 16 19.97 2.48 -0.90
N ALA A 17 19.39 2.43 -2.10
CA ALA A 17 18.15 3.14 -2.39
C ALA A 17 17.08 2.67 -1.40
N PHE A 18 16.66 3.58 -0.52
CA PHE A 18 15.62 3.35 0.46
C PHE A 18 14.32 3.06 -0.29
N LEU A 19 13.69 1.92 0.04
CA LEU A 19 12.35 1.59 -0.44
C LEU A 19 11.41 1.61 0.76
N GLU A 20 10.40 2.45 0.66
CA GLU A 20 9.26 2.47 1.57
C GLU A 20 8.01 2.52 0.69
N VAL A 21 7.19 1.47 0.76
CA VAL A 21 5.96 1.36 -0.02
C VAL A 21 4.84 1.12 0.97
N ARG A 22 3.92 2.08 1.06
CA ARG A 22 2.74 1.99 1.89
C ARG A 22 1.52 2.04 1.00
N LEU A 23 0.72 0.98 1.02
CA LEU A 23 -0.57 0.98 0.35
C LEU A 23 -1.66 0.79 1.40
N GLU A 24 -2.54 1.78 1.49
CA GLU A 24 -3.73 1.73 2.34
C GLU A 24 -4.97 1.66 1.46
N LEU A 25 -5.70 0.55 1.55
CA LEU A 25 -6.97 0.36 0.88
C LEU A 25 -8.10 0.41 1.91
N PHE A 26 -8.90 1.47 1.87
CA PHE A 26 -10.11 1.56 2.67
C PHE A 26 -11.31 1.14 1.82
N ILE A 27 -11.74 -0.10 2.01
CA ILE A 27 -12.91 -0.66 1.35
C ILE A 27 -14.12 -0.25 2.19
N ALA A 28 -15.06 0.55 1.67
CA ALA A 28 -16.38 0.60 2.30
C ALA A 28 -17.15 -0.67 1.90
N ALA A 29 -17.72 -1.33 2.91
CA ALA A 29 -18.72 -2.37 2.75
C ALA A 29 -19.89 -1.82 1.92
N ASN A 30 -20.15 -2.40 0.76
CA ASN A 30 -21.42 -2.16 0.08
C ASN A 30 -22.54 -2.83 0.90
N PHE A 31 -23.50 -2.06 1.45
CA PHE A 31 -24.95 -2.27 1.22
C PHE A 31 -25.86 -1.26 1.95
N GLU A 32 -26.88 -0.82 1.19
CA GLU A 32 -28.18 -0.21 1.51
C GLU A 32 -28.36 0.81 2.65
N TYR A 33 -28.83 1.98 2.21
CA TYR A 33 -29.47 3.05 2.96
C TYR A 33 -30.60 2.56 3.88
N GLN A 34 -30.52 2.86 5.18
CA GLN A 34 -31.69 3.20 6.01
C GLN A 34 -31.30 4.14 7.18
N PRO A 35 -32.17 5.10 7.56
CA PRO A 35 -31.85 6.12 8.56
C PRO A 35 -32.22 5.67 9.98
N ASN A 36 -31.33 5.89 10.96
CA ASN A 36 -31.60 6.49 12.29
C ASN A 36 -30.64 6.08 13.44
N SER A 37 -30.02 7.10 14.05
CA SER A 37 -29.69 7.26 15.50
C SER A 37 -28.38 6.63 16.09
N PRO A 38 -27.93 6.98 17.33
CA PRO A 38 -26.88 8.00 17.52
C PRO A 38 -25.66 7.60 18.41
N THR A 39 -24.52 8.21 18.06
CA THR A 39 -23.28 8.59 18.80
C THR A 39 -22.89 8.00 20.17
N ALA A 40 -21.60 7.62 20.31
CA ALA A 40 -20.84 7.72 21.58
C ALA A 40 -19.32 7.94 21.36
N LYS A 41 -18.73 8.86 22.15
CA LYS A 41 -17.33 9.37 22.08
C LYS A 41 -16.34 8.53 22.92
N CYS A 42 -15.10 8.45 22.42
CA CYS A 42 -13.91 7.89 23.11
C CYS A 42 -12.94 9.01 23.58
N ARG A 43 -12.20 8.76 24.69
CA ARG A 43 -11.13 9.63 25.23
C ARG A 43 -9.74 8.99 25.03
N ARG A 44 -8.88 9.70 24.26
CA ARG A 44 -7.38 9.89 24.24
C ARG A 44 -6.45 8.70 24.65
N THR A 45 -5.36 8.37 23.93
CA THR A 45 -4.18 9.24 23.66
C THR A 45 -3.27 8.75 22.49
N ARG A 46 -3.13 9.61 21.46
CA ARG A 46 -2.02 9.99 20.53
C ARG A 46 -0.86 9.01 20.18
N HIS A 47 -0.79 8.60 18.90
CA HIS A 47 0.11 9.17 17.87
C HIS A 47 -0.51 8.89 16.48
N PHE A 48 -0.79 9.97 15.72
CA PHE A 48 -1.46 10.07 14.41
C PHE A 48 -2.36 8.90 13.98
N THR A 49 -3.59 8.90 14.51
CA THR A 49 -4.74 8.22 13.94
C THR A 49 -5.48 9.18 13.02
N SER A 50 -5.54 8.88 11.71
CA SER A 50 -6.67 9.33 10.91
C SER A 50 -7.86 8.43 11.26
N VAL A 51 -8.60 8.84 12.29
CA VAL A 51 -9.93 8.30 12.59
C VAL A 51 -10.92 9.36 12.16
N THR A 52 -11.63 9.07 11.07
CA THR A 52 -12.97 9.60 10.87
C THR A 52 -13.93 8.42 10.75
N SER A 53 -14.79 8.35 11.76
CA SER A 53 -15.92 7.46 11.87
C SER A 53 -16.94 7.73 10.76
N HIS A 54 -17.41 6.67 10.10
CA HIS A 54 -18.79 6.55 9.66
C HIS A 54 -19.18 5.08 9.62
N SER A 55 -20.13 4.75 10.48
CA SER A 55 -20.81 3.48 10.64
C SER A 55 -21.65 3.14 9.41
N GLY A 56 -21.15 2.26 8.55
CA GLY A 56 -22.03 1.27 7.92
C GLY A 56 -22.54 0.30 9.00
N ARG A 57 -23.62 -0.44 8.73
CA ARG A 57 -24.19 -1.43 9.68
C ARG A 57 -23.18 -2.46 10.20
N PHE A 58 -22.01 -2.58 9.57
CA PHE A 58 -20.95 -3.54 9.86
C PHE A 58 -19.56 -2.90 10.06
N GLY A 59 -19.43 -1.68 10.58
CA GLY A 59 -18.13 -1.12 11.00
C GLY A 59 -17.19 -0.64 9.86
N HIS A 60 -15.93 -0.35 10.21
CA HIS A 60 -14.90 0.16 9.30
C HIS A 60 -14.10 -0.99 8.68
N GLU A 61 -14.32 -1.27 7.40
CA GLU A 61 -13.49 -2.22 6.67
C GLU A 61 -12.23 -1.54 6.10
N PHE A 62 -11.10 -2.22 6.18
CA PHE A 62 -9.85 -1.78 5.55
C PHE A 62 -8.89 -2.94 5.34
N LEU A 63 -8.01 -2.75 4.36
CA LEU A 63 -6.89 -3.60 4.04
C LEU A 63 -5.66 -2.69 3.91
N GLU A 64 -4.67 -2.87 4.77
CA GLU A 64 -3.43 -2.10 4.75
C GLU A 64 -2.25 -3.05 4.63
N PHE A 65 -1.28 -2.68 3.82
CA PHE A 65 0.04 -3.29 3.86
C PHE A 65 1.15 -2.27 3.65
N ASP A 66 2.26 -2.51 4.34
CA ASP A 66 3.43 -1.64 4.39
C ASP A 66 4.69 -2.47 4.20
N PHE A 67 5.57 -2.01 3.32
CA PHE A 67 6.90 -2.55 3.07
C PHE A 67 7.93 -1.51 3.45
N ARG A 68 8.71 -1.81 4.48
CA ARG A 68 9.80 -0.95 4.93
C ARG A 68 11.13 -1.66 4.82
N THR A 69 12.04 -1.13 4.01
CA THR A 69 13.42 -1.62 3.98
C THR A 69 14.10 -1.44 5.33
N ILE A 70 14.83 -2.47 5.74
CA ILE A 70 15.61 -2.52 6.97
C ILE A 70 17.02 -3.04 6.64
N ALA A 71 17.96 -2.90 7.59
CA ALA A 71 19.33 -3.37 7.47
C ALA A 71 19.98 -2.98 6.11
N ASP A 72 19.95 -1.68 5.80
CA ASP A 72 20.52 -1.07 4.59
C ASP A 72 20.02 -1.69 3.27
N GLY A 73 18.78 -2.19 3.24
CA GLY A 73 18.14 -2.75 2.05
C GLY A 73 18.42 -4.24 1.83
N SER A 74 19.07 -4.93 2.77
CA SER A 74 19.27 -6.38 2.72
C SER A 74 18.00 -7.18 3.04
N SER A 75 17.04 -6.57 3.74
CA SER A 75 15.74 -7.16 4.05
C SER A 75 14.66 -6.07 4.16
N ALA A 76 13.40 -6.47 4.15
CA ALA A 76 12.29 -5.55 4.40
C ALA A 76 11.30 -6.16 5.40
N ALA A 77 10.82 -5.32 6.32
CA ALA A 77 9.69 -5.64 7.17
C ALA A 77 8.40 -5.42 6.38
N VAL A 78 7.52 -6.42 6.39
CA VAL A 78 6.20 -6.36 5.77
C VAL A 78 5.16 -6.42 6.86
N ARG A 79 4.27 -5.45 6.89
CA ARG A 79 3.12 -5.41 7.78
C ARG A 79 1.84 -5.56 6.97
N TYR A 80 0.92 -6.34 7.49
CA TYR A 80 -0.38 -6.60 6.89
C TYR A 80 -1.46 -6.46 7.95
N ALA A 81 -2.50 -5.69 7.64
CA ALA A 81 -3.69 -5.56 8.46
C ALA A 81 -4.94 -5.69 7.58
N ASN A 82 -5.84 -6.61 7.93
CA ASN A 82 -7.14 -6.75 7.27
C ASN A 82 -8.25 -6.73 8.34
N ASN A 83 -9.16 -5.79 8.20
CA ASN A 83 -10.42 -5.73 8.93
C ASN A 83 -11.55 -5.77 7.91
N SER A 84 -12.16 -6.93 7.69
CA SER A 84 -13.29 -7.06 6.75
C SER A 84 -14.65 -7.12 7.44
N ASN A 85 -14.69 -7.22 8.77
CA ASN A 85 -15.91 -7.40 9.58
C ASN A 85 -16.93 -8.42 9.03
N TYR A 86 -16.52 -9.27 8.09
CA TYR A 86 -17.33 -10.29 7.45
C TYR A 86 -17.45 -11.42 8.47
N ARG A 87 -18.68 -11.76 8.85
CA ARG A 87 -18.99 -12.80 9.86
C ARG A 87 -18.39 -12.60 11.27
N ASN A 88 -18.17 -11.35 11.70
CA ASN A 88 -17.48 -11.02 12.96
C ASN A 88 -16.03 -11.52 13.03
N ASP A 89 -15.35 -11.65 11.88
CA ASP A 89 -13.93 -12.03 11.91
C ASP A 89 -13.08 -10.99 12.65
N SER A 90 -12.15 -11.51 13.46
CA SER A 90 -11.22 -10.68 14.20
C SER A 90 -10.21 -10.04 13.24
N LEU A 91 -9.91 -8.75 13.45
CA LEU A 91 -8.83 -8.02 12.78
C LEU A 91 -7.56 -8.88 12.66
N ILE A 92 -7.16 -9.18 11.42
CA ILE A 92 -5.95 -9.94 11.13
C ILE A 92 -4.79 -8.96 11.06
N ARG A 93 -3.80 -9.14 11.93
CA ARG A 93 -2.51 -8.43 11.86
C ARG A 93 -1.37 -9.43 11.73
N LYS A 94 -0.50 -9.23 10.75
CA LYS A 94 0.66 -10.08 10.49
C LYS A 94 1.87 -9.23 10.16
N GLU A 95 3.03 -9.65 10.67
CA GLU A 95 4.32 -9.04 10.37
C GLU A 95 5.31 -10.13 9.98
N MET A 96 6.07 -9.91 8.92
CA MET A 96 7.12 -10.82 8.47
C MET A 96 8.30 -10.04 7.91
N CYS A 97 9.45 -10.70 7.76
CA CYS A 97 10.59 -10.16 7.04
C CYS A 97 10.73 -10.87 5.69
N VAL A 98 10.99 -10.11 4.64
CA VAL A 98 11.27 -10.63 3.30
C VAL A 98 12.72 -10.36 2.91
N SER A 99 13.26 -11.20 2.04
CA SER A 99 14.64 -11.11 1.55
C SER A 99 14.82 -9.95 0.57
N SER A 100 16.08 -9.57 0.33
CA SER A 100 16.45 -8.59 -0.70
C SER A 100 15.92 -8.94 -2.10
N ALA A 101 15.83 -10.23 -2.45
CA ALA A 101 15.25 -10.65 -3.74
C ALA A 101 13.80 -10.21 -3.90
N MET A 102 13.00 -10.26 -2.83
CA MET A 102 11.62 -9.79 -2.84
C MET A 102 11.55 -8.26 -2.96
N ILE A 103 12.47 -7.56 -2.31
CA ILE A 103 12.58 -6.09 -2.40
C ILE A 103 12.86 -5.66 -3.84
N GLU A 104 13.83 -6.32 -4.49
CA GLU A 104 14.17 -6.02 -5.89
C GLU A 104 13.00 -6.33 -6.83
N GLU A 105 12.21 -7.37 -6.55
CA GLU A 105 11.01 -7.67 -7.33
C GLU A 105 9.91 -6.61 -7.16
N ILE A 106 9.67 -6.12 -5.95
CA ILE A 106 8.72 -5.03 -5.70
C ILE A 106 9.18 -3.75 -6.43
N LYS A 107 10.48 -3.42 -6.36
CA LYS A 107 11.06 -2.30 -7.12
C LYS A 107 10.87 -2.49 -8.63
N ARG A 108 11.03 -3.73 -9.14
CA ARG A 108 10.83 -4.06 -10.55
C ARG A 108 9.39 -3.82 -10.97
N ILE A 109 8.41 -4.30 -10.19
CA ILE A 109 6.97 -4.09 -10.44
C ILE A 109 6.64 -2.59 -10.49
N ILE A 110 7.10 -1.81 -9.50
CA ILE A 110 6.84 -0.36 -9.44
C ILE A 110 7.46 0.39 -10.63
N LYS A 111 8.69 0.06 -11.01
CA LYS A 111 9.35 0.71 -12.16
C LYS A 111 8.68 0.35 -13.47
N GLN A 112 8.26 -0.91 -13.61
CA GLN A 112 7.67 -1.43 -14.84
C GLN A 112 6.24 -0.95 -15.07
N SER A 113 5.51 -0.61 -13.99
CA SER A 113 4.19 0.02 -14.11
C SER A 113 4.26 1.48 -14.56
N GLU A 114 5.43 2.14 -14.46
CA GLU A 114 5.60 3.57 -14.74
C GLU A 114 4.78 4.51 -13.85
N ILE A 115 4.24 4.01 -12.73
CA ILE A 115 3.39 4.77 -11.79
C ILE A 115 4.01 6.08 -11.27
N LEU A 116 5.34 6.17 -11.23
CA LEU A 116 6.08 7.35 -10.78
C LEU A 116 5.95 8.55 -11.73
N LYS A 117 5.45 8.32 -12.95
CA LYS A 117 5.21 9.37 -13.96
C LYS A 117 3.77 9.90 -13.95
N GLU A 118 2.88 9.26 -13.19
CA GLU A 118 1.46 9.59 -13.14
C GLU A 118 1.16 10.70 -12.13
N ASP A 119 -0.02 11.31 -12.25
CA ASP A 119 -0.49 12.41 -11.39
C ASP A 119 -1.98 12.23 -11.06
N ASP A 120 -2.35 12.39 -9.79
CA ASP A 120 -3.71 12.14 -9.30
C ASP A 120 -4.63 13.37 -9.34
N SER A 121 -4.19 14.52 -9.87
CA SER A 121 -4.98 15.76 -9.87
C SER A 121 -6.34 15.64 -10.55
N LYS A 122 -6.48 14.67 -11.49
CA LYS A 122 -7.71 14.41 -12.24
C LYS A 122 -8.45 13.15 -11.78
N TRP A 123 -7.92 12.46 -10.77
CA TRP A 123 -8.50 11.21 -10.31
C TRP A 123 -9.76 11.47 -9.47
N PRO A 124 -10.71 10.50 -9.44
CA PRO A 124 -11.92 10.63 -8.64
C PRO A 124 -11.59 10.84 -7.17
N GLN A 125 -12.18 11.86 -6.55
CA GLN A 125 -11.94 12.20 -5.15
C GLN A 125 -12.65 11.23 -4.20
N LYS A 126 -12.09 11.01 -3.00
CA LYS A 126 -12.67 10.13 -1.97
C LYS A 126 -14.15 10.42 -1.74
N ASN A 127 -14.94 9.36 -1.65
CA ASN A 127 -16.39 9.45 -1.50
C ASN A 127 -16.90 8.53 -0.38
N LYS A 128 -18.23 8.35 -0.29
CA LYS A 128 -18.85 7.49 0.73
C LYS A 128 -18.58 6.00 0.52
N ASP A 129 -18.25 5.59 -0.71
CA ASP A 129 -18.05 4.20 -1.11
C ASP A 129 -16.63 3.70 -0.82
N GLY A 130 -15.71 4.60 -0.46
CA GLY A 130 -14.38 4.28 0.03
C GLY A 130 -13.29 5.19 -0.53
N ARG A 131 -12.06 4.84 -0.19
CA ARG A 131 -10.86 5.53 -0.67
C ARG A 131 -9.69 4.57 -0.82
N GLN A 132 -8.77 4.89 -1.71
CA GLN A 132 -7.53 4.17 -1.92
C GLN A 132 -6.38 5.17 -1.83
N GLU A 133 -5.35 4.80 -1.09
CA GLU A 133 -4.16 5.60 -0.88
C GLU A 133 -2.92 4.77 -1.22
N LEU A 134 -2.03 5.33 -2.03
CA LEU A 134 -0.75 4.72 -2.38
C LEU A 134 0.37 5.73 -2.15
N GLU A 135 1.31 5.38 -1.28
CA GLU A 135 2.53 6.14 -1.05
C GLU A 135 3.73 5.26 -1.42
N ILE A 136 4.59 5.77 -2.30
CA ILE A 136 5.81 5.09 -2.74
C ILE A 136 6.97 6.05 -2.59
N ARG A 137 8.01 5.63 -1.85
CA ARG A 137 9.34 6.24 -1.82
C ARG A 137 10.34 5.27 -2.41
N LEU A 138 10.98 5.69 -3.49
CA LEU A 138 11.99 4.90 -4.19
C LEU A 138 13.22 5.78 -4.46
N GLY A 139 14.25 5.62 -3.62
CA GLY A 139 15.45 6.46 -3.71
C GLY A 139 15.11 7.92 -3.43
N ASN A 140 15.21 8.79 -4.44
CA ASN A 140 14.92 10.22 -4.32
C ASN A 140 13.52 10.59 -4.84
N GLU A 141 12.80 9.64 -5.42
CA GLU A 141 11.45 9.84 -5.94
C GLU A 141 10.43 9.51 -4.84
N HIS A 142 9.43 10.37 -4.70
CA HIS A 142 8.32 10.19 -3.76
C HIS A 142 7.03 10.58 -4.43
N ILE A 143 6.06 9.68 -4.40
CA ILE A 143 4.68 9.91 -4.85
C ILE A 143 3.71 9.54 -3.73
N SER A 144 2.58 10.23 -3.70
CA SER A 144 1.48 9.97 -2.77
C SER A 144 0.19 10.26 -3.51
N PHE A 145 -0.62 9.23 -3.76
CA PHE A 145 -1.89 9.34 -4.45
C PHE A 145 -3.07 9.06 -3.53
N GLU A 146 -4.15 9.81 -3.70
CA GLU A 146 -5.45 9.57 -3.06
C GLU A 146 -6.55 9.52 -4.13
N THR A 147 -7.34 8.44 -4.15
CA THR A 147 -8.48 8.31 -5.07
C THR A 147 -9.67 7.63 -4.42
N ALA A 148 -10.84 7.74 -5.03
CA ALA A 148 -12.03 6.99 -4.66
C ALA A 148 -11.82 5.48 -4.84
N LYS A 149 -12.69 4.67 -4.26
CA LYS A 149 -12.69 3.22 -4.50
C LYS A 149 -13.02 2.94 -5.98
N ILE A 150 -12.09 2.28 -6.67
CA ILE A 150 -12.26 1.79 -8.04
C ILE A 150 -12.78 0.35 -7.96
N GLY A 151 -13.98 0.10 -8.49
CA GLY A 151 -14.61 -1.22 -8.48
C GLY A 151 -14.28 -2.04 -9.73
N SER A 152 -14.11 -1.39 -10.88
CA SER A 152 -13.97 -2.04 -12.17
C SER A 152 -13.19 -1.20 -13.19
N LEU A 153 -12.86 -1.80 -14.33
CA LEU A 153 -12.27 -1.09 -15.47
C LEU A 153 -13.24 -0.10 -16.14
N VAL A 154 -14.55 -0.22 -15.89
CA VAL A 154 -15.55 0.74 -16.39
C VAL A 154 -15.32 2.09 -15.69
N ASP A 155 -15.19 2.07 -14.36
CA ASP A 155 -14.88 3.27 -13.56
C ASP A 155 -13.59 3.95 -14.00
N VAL A 156 -12.60 3.15 -14.44
CA VAL A 156 -11.34 3.66 -14.99
C VAL A 156 -11.55 4.35 -16.33
N THR A 157 -12.32 3.72 -17.22
CA THR A 157 -12.56 4.21 -18.59
C THR A 157 -13.39 5.49 -18.60
N GLU A 158 -14.31 5.64 -17.66
CA GLU A 158 -15.17 6.82 -17.51
C GLU A 158 -14.51 7.98 -16.75
N SER A 159 -13.29 7.78 -16.23
CA SER A 159 -12.57 8.81 -15.47
C SER A 159 -12.00 9.93 -16.37
N ALA A 160 -11.61 11.05 -15.74
CA ALA A 160 -10.97 12.16 -16.45
C ALA A 160 -9.49 11.89 -16.83
N ASP A 161 -8.92 10.80 -16.33
CA ASP A 161 -7.57 10.33 -16.67
C ASP A 161 -7.52 8.78 -16.75
N PRO A 162 -8.08 8.19 -17.82
CA PRO A 162 -8.18 6.73 -17.95
C PRO A 162 -6.83 6.01 -18.08
N GLU A 163 -5.78 6.68 -18.55
CA GLU A 163 -4.46 6.06 -18.73
C GLU A 163 -3.73 5.93 -17.38
N GLY A 164 -3.58 7.03 -16.64
CA GLY A 164 -2.92 7.01 -15.34
C GLY A 164 -3.68 6.19 -14.30
N LEU A 165 -5.01 6.30 -14.28
CA LEU A 165 -5.84 5.52 -13.36
C LEU A 165 -5.81 4.02 -13.67
N ARG A 166 -5.57 3.62 -14.94
CA ARG A 166 -5.38 2.23 -15.33
C ARG A 166 -4.04 1.67 -14.85
N VAL A 167 -2.97 2.47 -14.93
CA VAL A 167 -1.66 2.14 -14.37
C VAL A 167 -1.78 1.89 -12.86
N PHE A 168 -2.44 2.80 -12.14
CA PHE A 168 -2.73 2.64 -10.71
C PHE A 168 -3.53 1.36 -10.41
N TYR A 169 -4.61 1.13 -11.16
CA TYR A 169 -5.49 -0.03 -10.98
C TYR A 169 -4.74 -1.36 -11.10
N TYR A 170 -3.92 -1.53 -12.15
CA TYR A 170 -3.16 -2.77 -12.33
C TYR A 170 -2.03 -2.92 -11.32
N LEU A 171 -1.30 -1.85 -11.00
CA LEU A 171 -0.24 -1.91 -9.99
C LEU A 171 -0.80 -2.35 -8.62
N VAL A 172 -1.94 -1.79 -8.20
CA VAL A 172 -2.59 -2.18 -6.94
C VAL A 172 -2.96 -3.66 -6.95
N GLN A 173 -3.39 -4.22 -8.09
CA GLN A 173 -3.69 -5.65 -8.20
C GLN A 173 -2.44 -6.52 -8.09
N ASP A 174 -1.36 -6.16 -8.78
CA ASP A 174 -0.10 -6.89 -8.73
C ASP A 174 0.47 -6.92 -7.30
N LEU A 175 0.46 -5.76 -6.61
CA LEU A 175 0.91 -5.67 -5.23
C LEU A 175 0.03 -6.49 -4.28
N LYS A 176 -1.30 -6.43 -4.43
CA LYS A 176 -2.23 -7.27 -3.64
C LYS A 176 -1.96 -8.75 -3.86
N ALA A 177 -1.80 -9.18 -5.12
CA ALA A 177 -1.56 -10.57 -5.47
C ALA A 177 -0.24 -11.07 -4.84
N LEU A 178 0.80 -10.24 -4.85
CA LEU A 178 2.08 -10.54 -4.20
C LEU A 178 1.91 -10.67 -2.68
N VAL A 179 1.30 -9.68 -2.02
CA VAL A 179 1.10 -9.67 -0.55
C VAL A 179 0.25 -10.86 -0.11
N PHE A 180 -0.87 -11.14 -0.79
CA PHE A 180 -1.75 -12.26 -0.48
C PHE A 180 -1.02 -13.59 -0.62
N SER A 181 -0.21 -13.75 -1.67
CA SER A 181 0.65 -14.93 -1.85
C SER A 181 1.63 -15.10 -0.67
N LEU A 182 2.31 -14.03 -0.27
CA LEU A 182 3.26 -14.07 0.84
C LEU A 182 2.59 -14.41 2.18
N ILE A 183 1.48 -13.74 2.49
CA ILE A 183 0.72 -13.97 3.74
C ILE A 183 0.16 -15.40 3.77
N SER A 184 -0.40 -15.87 2.66
CA SER A 184 -0.98 -17.22 2.56
C SER A 184 0.08 -18.30 2.75
N LEU A 185 1.22 -18.19 2.05
CA LEU A 185 2.29 -19.19 2.15
C LEU A 185 2.99 -19.17 3.51
N HIS A 186 3.26 -17.99 4.05
CA HIS A 186 4.03 -17.84 5.29
C HIS A 186 3.21 -18.19 6.53
N PHE A 187 1.97 -17.69 6.62
CA PHE A 187 1.12 -17.87 7.79
C PHE A 187 0.09 -19.00 7.64
N LYS A 188 -0.04 -19.60 6.45
CA LYS A 188 -1.03 -20.63 6.14
C LYS A 188 -2.47 -20.20 6.44
N ILE A 189 -2.74 -18.91 6.28
CA ILE A 189 -4.07 -18.32 6.43
C ILE A 189 -4.63 -17.96 5.06
N LYS A 190 -5.94 -18.05 4.89
CA LYS A 190 -6.57 -17.38 3.76
C LYS A 190 -6.50 -15.88 4.03
N PRO A 191 -5.92 -15.07 3.13
CA PRO A 191 -5.84 -13.62 3.35
C PRO A 191 -7.21 -12.91 3.31
N ILE A 192 -8.30 -13.66 3.07
CA ILE A 192 -9.70 -13.24 3.02
C ILE A 192 -10.56 -14.37 3.61
#